data_AF-A0AAW2VCX1-F1
#
_entry.id   AF-A0AAW2VCX1-F1
#
_cell.length_a   1.000
_cell.length_b   1.000
_cell.length_c   1.000
_cell.angle_alpha   90.00
_cell.angle_beta   90.00
_cell.angle_gamma   90.00
#
_symmetry.space_group_name_H-M   'P 1'
#
loop_
_entity.id
_entity.type
_entity.pdbx_description
1 polymer ?
#
loop_
_entity_poly.entity_id
_entity_poly.type
_entity_poly.pdbx_seq_one_letter_code
_entity_poly.pdbx_strand_id
1 'polypeptide(L)'
;MLSMLPDDSEESVRICYASNISKLALTAYGFLIHSISLTEAGVLNETNVSRKSSAPATDTSGELQRLNSNAQLAQLRKSIAEVIQELVMGPKQTPNIRRALLQDIGNLCWFFGQKQSNDFLLPILPAFLNDRDEQLRAVFYGQIIYVCFFVGQRSVEEYLLPYIEQALNDITESVIVNALDCLAILCRSGFLRKRILLEMIERAFHLLCYPSKWVRRSAVTFIAASSENLGAVDSYVFLVPIIRHFLRRQPASLASEKALLACLKPPVSRERYHQVLENAKSSDMLERQRKIWYNTSSQSKQSEAVDLLQKTARELDPIKCWPDRLSDVQRHSFTSTTEEHMDSANSDDSEGKFKAFGHLVQKYIESRGSP
;
A
#
# COMPACT_ATOMS: atom_id res chain seq x y z
N MET A 1 -1.81 17.06 28.35
CA MET A 1 -0.93 16.13 29.09
C MET A 1 -0.49 14.98 28.19
N LEU A 2 -1.41 14.22 27.57
CA LEU A 2 -1.04 13.13 26.64
C LEU A 2 -0.30 13.62 25.38
N SER A 3 -0.58 14.84 24.93
CA SER A 3 0.10 15.48 23.78
C SER A 3 1.60 15.68 23.96
N MET A 4 2.12 15.67 25.20
CA MET A 4 3.55 15.84 25.48
C MET A 4 4.30 14.50 25.56
N LEU A 5 3.59 13.37 25.64
CA LEU A 5 4.19 12.05 25.80
C LEU A 5 5.06 11.60 24.62
N PRO A 6 4.80 11.98 23.36
CA PRO A 6 5.74 11.70 22.27
C PRO A 6 7.13 12.33 22.50
N ASP A 7 7.19 13.42 23.27
CA ASP A 7 8.41 14.15 23.63
C ASP A 7 8.97 13.78 25.00
N ASP A 8 8.46 12.73 25.66
CA ASP A 8 8.97 12.31 26.97
C ASP A 8 10.48 12.04 26.92
N SER A 9 11.21 12.19 28.03
CA SER A 9 12.63 11.84 28.08
C SER A 9 12.83 10.33 28.00
N GLU A 10 11.98 9.56 28.68
CA GLU A 10 12.11 8.12 28.82
C GLU A 10 11.53 7.38 27.61
N GLU A 11 12.36 6.55 26.95
CA GLU A 11 11.93 5.77 25.79
C GLU A 11 10.82 4.77 26.17
N SER A 12 10.89 4.18 27.36
CA SER A 12 9.89 3.23 27.86
C SER A 12 8.48 3.83 27.92
N VAL A 13 8.36 5.11 28.28
CA VAL A 13 7.08 5.84 28.30
C VAL A 13 6.56 6.02 26.87
N ARG A 14 7.42 6.41 25.93
CA ARG A 14 7.04 6.57 24.51
C ARG A 14 6.61 5.24 23.89
N ILE A 15 7.31 4.15 24.19
CA ILE A 15 6.94 2.79 23.76
C ILE A 15 5.58 2.39 24.35
N CYS A 16 5.38 2.59 25.66
CA CYS A 16 4.11 2.29 26.32
C CYS A 16 2.96 3.08 25.68
N TYR A 17 3.20 4.36 25.37
CA TYR A 17 2.21 5.20 24.71
C TYR A 17 1.88 4.70 23.30
N ALA A 18 2.90 4.41 22.48
CA ALA A 18 2.71 3.84 21.14
C ALA A 18 1.95 2.51 21.16
N SER A 19 2.22 1.63 22.14
CA SER A 19 1.51 0.34 22.27
C SER A 19 0.05 0.44 22.73
N ASN A 20 -0.40 1.62 23.20
CA ASN A 20 -1.76 1.80 23.71
C ASN A 20 -2.54 2.90 22.99
N ILE A 21 -1.94 3.62 22.04
CA ILE A 21 -2.59 4.71 21.31
C ILE A 21 -3.83 4.25 20.54
N SER A 22 -3.80 3.04 20.00
CA SER A 22 -4.93 2.36 19.37
C SER A 22 -6.13 2.25 20.33
N LYS A 23 -5.90 1.76 21.55
CA LYS A 23 -6.92 1.59 22.58
C LYS A 23 -7.50 2.93 23.02
N LEU A 24 -6.64 3.95 23.16
CA LEU A 24 -7.09 5.31 23.48
C LEU A 24 -7.96 5.88 22.37
N ALA A 25 -7.56 5.72 21.11
CA ALA A 25 -8.32 6.19 19.95
C ALA A 25 -9.70 5.50 19.86
N LEU A 26 -9.74 4.18 20.01
CA LEU A 26 -10.98 3.40 20.02
C LEU A 26 -11.90 3.77 21.19
N THR A 27 -11.33 3.96 22.39
CA THR A 27 -12.09 4.36 23.57
C THR A 27 -12.68 5.76 23.39
N ALA A 28 -11.89 6.72 22.91
CA ALA A 28 -12.34 8.07 22.63
C ALA A 28 -13.43 8.08 21.54
N TYR A 29 -13.29 7.24 20.51
CA TYR A 29 -14.33 7.04 19.50
C TYR A 29 -15.62 6.50 20.11
N GLY A 30 -15.54 5.47 20.96
CA GLY A 30 -16.71 4.92 21.66
C GLY A 30 -17.45 5.98 22.50
N PHE A 31 -16.71 6.80 23.26
CA PHE A 31 -17.30 7.91 24.01
C PHE A 31 -17.98 8.94 23.10
N LEU A 32 -17.38 9.25 21.94
CA LEU A 32 -17.99 10.16 20.97
C LEU A 32 -19.32 9.60 20.45
N ILE A 33 -19.36 8.33 20.06
CA ILE A 33 -20.59 7.67 19.58
C ILE A 33 -21.67 7.66 20.67
N HIS A 34 -21.31 7.32 21.91
CA HIS A 34 -22.26 7.37 23.03
C HIS A 34 -22.76 8.79 23.33
N SER A 35 -21.90 9.81 23.26
CA SER A 35 -22.29 11.21 23.44
C SER A 35 -23.31 11.65 22.38
N ILE A 36 -23.09 11.27 21.12
CA ILE A 36 -24.02 11.55 20.02
C ILE A 36 -25.37 10.88 20.29
N SER A 37 -25.37 9.59 20.61
CA SER A 37 -26.58 8.82 20.90
C SER A 37 -27.37 9.39 22.10
N LEU A 38 -26.70 9.81 23.18
CA LEU A 38 -27.34 10.43 24.33
C LEU A 38 -27.92 11.82 24.03
N THR A 39 -27.29 12.57 23.12
CA THR A 39 -27.78 13.87 22.66
C THR A 39 -29.03 13.69 21.79
N GLU A 40 -29.02 12.71 20.88
CA GLU A 40 -30.17 12.33 20.04
C GLU A 40 -31.35 11.80 20.88
N ALA A 41 -31.06 11.03 21.94
CA ALA A 41 -32.07 10.55 22.88
C ALA A 41 -32.60 11.66 23.83
N GLY A 42 -32.11 12.89 23.72
CA GLY A 42 -32.56 14.04 24.53
C GLY A 42 -32.06 14.04 25.99
N VAL A 43 -31.31 13.02 26.41
CA VAL A 43 -30.83 12.85 27.79
C VAL A 43 -29.91 13.99 28.22
N LEU A 44 -29.09 14.51 27.29
CA LEU A 44 -28.18 15.63 27.55
C LEU A 44 -28.82 17.01 27.39
N ASN A 45 -30.05 17.08 26.86
CA ASN A 45 -30.79 18.34 26.73
C ASN A 45 -31.54 18.73 28.02
N GLU A 46 -31.72 17.80 28.96
CA GLU A 46 -32.44 18.04 30.21
C GLU A 46 -31.67 18.96 31.19
N THR A 47 -30.34 19.07 31.07
CA THR A 47 -29.56 19.99 31.92
C THR A 47 -29.69 21.47 31.50
N ASN A 48 -30.33 21.77 30.37
CA ASN A 48 -30.52 23.13 29.85
C ASN A 48 -31.98 23.65 29.94
N VAL A 49 -32.84 23.00 30.73
CA VAL A 49 -34.30 23.31 30.81
C VAL A 49 -34.64 24.66 31.48
N SER A 50 -33.67 25.54 31.75
CA SER A 50 -33.98 26.92 32.21
C SER A 50 -34.11 27.96 31.08
N ARG A 51 -34.20 27.61 29.80
CA ARG A 51 -34.58 28.58 28.75
C ARG A 51 -35.61 28.02 27.78
N LYS A 52 -36.87 28.36 28.04
CA LYS A 52 -38.00 28.31 27.11
C LYS A 52 -37.65 29.04 25.80
N SER A 53 -37.77 28.35 24.68
CA SER A 53 -38.41 28.91 23.47
C SER A 53 -38.90 27.78 22.58
N SER A 54 -40.21 27.76 22.39
CA SER A 54 -40.96 26.96 21.44
C SER A 54 -40.60 27.31 19.99
N ALA A 55 -40.05 26.36 19.25
CA ALA A 55 -40.02 26.37 17.79
C ALA A 55 -40.20 24.93 17.28
N PRO A 56 -40.88 24.71 16.14
CA PRO A 56 -41.20 23.38 15.65
C PRO A 56 -39.92 22.66 15.22
N ALA A 57 -39.82 21.38 15.55
CA ALA A 57 -38.73 20.51 15.13
C ALA A 57 -38.79 20.31 13.61
N THR A 58 -37.96 21.05 12.88
CA THR A 58 -37.68 20.82 11.46
C THR A 58 -36.33 20.13 11.30
N ASP A 59 -36.21 19.29 10.26
CA ASP A 59 -35.06 18.44 9.89
C ASP A 59 -33.67 19.12 9.96
N THR A 60 -33.63 20.45 9.96
CA THR A 60 -32.45 21.31 10.10
C THR A 60 -31.64 21.07 11.39
N SER A 61 -32.29 20.69 12.50
CA SER A 61 -31.59 20.43 13.78
C SER A 61 -30.73 19.16 13.71
N GLY A 62 -31.23 18.10 13.06
CA GLY A 62 -30.50 16.84 12.92
C GLY A 62 -29.29 16.97 11.99
N GLU A 63 -29.43 17.74 10.92
CA GLU A 63 -28.32 18.00 9.99
C GLU A 63 -27.19 18.80 10.67
N LEU A 64 -27.53 19.85 11.43
CA LEU A 64 -26.54 20.64 12.17
C LEU A 64 -25.80 19.80 13.22
N GLN A 65 -26.51 18.89 13.89
CA GLN A 65 -25.93 17.98 14.88
C GLN A 65 -25.00 16.95 14.21
N ARG A 66 -25.38 16.38 13.06
CA ARG A 66 -24.50 15.49 12.28
C ARG A 66 -23.23 16.20 11.80
N LEU A 67 -23.33 17.44 11.35
CA LEU A 67 -22.17 18.24 10.96
C LEU A 67 -21.23 18.48 12.14
N ASN A 68 -21.77 18.78 13.32
CA ASN A 68 -20.98 18.94 14.54
C ASN A 68 -20.27 17.61 14.93
N SER A 69 -20.98 16.48 14.90
CA SER A 69 -20.42 15.15 15.18
C SER A 69 -19.29 14.79 14.22
N ASN A 70 -19.47 15.05 12.93
CA ASN A 70 -18.44 14.83 11.91
C ASN A 70 -17.21 15.71 12.15
N ALA A 71 -17.41 16.97 12.55
CA ALA A 71 -16.32 17.86 12.90
C ALA A 71 -15.56 17.39 14.15
N GLN A 72 -16.27 16.93 15.18
CA GLN A 72 -15.67 16.34 16.40
C GLN A 72 -14.86 15.07 16.08
N LEU A 73 -15.39 14.18 15.25
CA LEU A 73 -14.67 12.98 14.80
C LEU A 73 -13.43 13.33 13.98
N ALA A 74 -13.55 14.28 13.06
CA ALA A 74 -12.42 14.75 12.26
C ALA A 74 -11.32 15.36 13.14
N GLN A 75 -11.69 16.17 14.14
CA GLN A 75 -10.74 16.75 15.09
C GLN A 75 -10.08 15.67 15.95
N LEU A 76 -10.83 14.69 16.45
CA LEU A 76 -10.29 13.57 17.22
C LEU A 76 -9.27 12.78 16.41
N ARG A 77 -9.62 12.40 15.18
CA ARG A 77 -8.71 11.67 14.29
C ARG A 77 -7.47 12.49 13.95
N LYS A 78 -7.62 13.79 13.67
CA LYS A 78 -6.49 14.70 13.44
C LYS A 78 -5.52 14.72 14.62
N SER A 79 -6.03 14.87 15.84
CA SER A 79 -5.19 14.88 17.04
C SER A 79 -4.46 13.54 17.26
N ILE A 80 -5.10 12.40 16.98
CA ILE A 80 -4.44 11.09 17.05
C ILE A 80 -3.38 10.96 15.93
N ALA A 81 -3.68 11.43 14.71
CA ALA A 81 -2.74 11.39 13.59
C ALA A 81 -1.48 12.22 13.88
N GLU A 82 -1.63 13.42 14.45
CA GLU A 82 -0.50 14.27 14.85
C GLU A 82 0.41 13.57 15.88
N VAL A 83 -0.19 12.92 16.88
CA VAL A 83 0.58 12.14 17.86
C VAL A 83 1.31 10.96 17.21
N ILE A 84 0.64 10.22 16.32
CA ILE A 84 1.26 9.10 15.59
C ILE A 84 2.42 9.60 14.74
N GLN A 85 2.23 10.72 14.03
CA GLN A 85 3.26 11.33 13.22
C GLN A 85 4.47 11.72 14.07
N GLU A 86 4.28 12.29 15.25
CA GLU A 86 5.37 12.62 16.17
C GLU A 86 6.08 11.36 16.70
N LEU A 87 5.34 10.32 17.08
CA LEU A 87 5.93 9.05 17.54
C LEU A 87 6.75 8.33 16.45
N VAL A 88 6.35 8.47 15.18
CA VAL A 88 7.00 7.80 14.05
C VAL A 88 8.11 8.64 13.47
N MET A 89 7.91 9.94 13.28
CA MET A 89 8.79 10.83 12.51
C MET A 89 9.46 11.92 13.35
N GLY A 90 9.11 12.02 14.64
CA GLY A 90 9.66 13.01 15.56
C GLY A 90 11.14 12.80 15.88
N PRO A 91 11.81 13.78 16.52
CA PRO A 91 13.24 13.76 16.78
C PRO A 91 13.66 12.67 17.78
N LYS A 92 12.73 12.23 18.65
CA LYS A 92 12.94 11.20 19.69
C LYS A 92 12.45 9.80 19.29
N GLN A 93 12.10 9.61 18.01
CA GLN A 93 11.65 8.33 17.49
C GLN A 93 12.77 7.26 17.59
N THR A 94 12.36 6.02 17.86
CA THR A 94 13.24 4.85 17.83
C THR A 94 12.52 3.69 17.13
N PRO A 95 13.25 2.69 16.60
CA PRO A 95 12.63 1.51 16.03
C PRO A 95 11.71 0.76 17.00
N ASN A 96 11.98 0.82 18.31
CA ASN A 96 11.15 0.18 19.33
C ASN A 96 9.76 0.82 19.43
N ILE A 97 9.70 2.16 19.39
CA ILE A 97 8.43 2.93 19.40
C ILE A 97 7.61 2.57 18.14
N ARG A 98 8.27 2.56 16.98
CA ARG A 98 7.65 2.17 15.71
C ARG A 98 7.14 0.73 15.73
N ARG A 99 7.89 -0.22 16.27
CA ARG A 99 7.46 -1.62 16.43
C ARG A 99 6.24 -1.73 17.35
N ALA A 100 6.23 -0.99 18.46
CA ALA A 100 5.10 -0.97 19.38
C ALA A 100 3.81 -0.45 18.71
N LEU A 101 3.92 0.61 17.89
CA LEU A 101 2.79 1.14 17.12
C LEU A 101 2.25 0.12 16.10
N LEU A 102 3.15 -0.59 15.40
CA LEU A 102 2.77 -1.54 14.35
C LEU A 102 1.95 -2.73 14.85
N GLN A 103 2.05 -3.08 16.14
CA GLN A 103 1.29 -4.21 16.72
C GLN A 103 -0.24 -4.03 16.59
N ASP A 104 -0.71 -2.78 16.62
CA ASP A 104 -2.14 -2.44 16.56
C ASP A 104 -2.51 -1.62 15.31
N ILE A 105 -1.71 -1.69 14.24
CA ILE A 105 -1.96 -0.88 13.04
C ILE A 105 -3.34 -1.14 12.42
N GLY A 106 -3.85 -2.37 12.51
CA GLY A 106 -5.21 -2.71 12.04
C GLY A 106 -6.32 -1.98 12.81
N ASN A 107 -6.16 -1.83 14.12
CA ASN A 107 -7.10 -1.08 14.97
C ASN A 107 -7.05 0.42 14.63
N LEU A 108 -5.86 0.95 14.35
CA LEU A 108 -5.69 2.32 13.89
C LEU A 108 -6.34 2.54 12.52
N CYS A 109 -6.14 1.63 11.57
CA CYS A 109 -6.84 1.66 10.29
C CYS A 109 -8.35 1.76 10.52
N TRP A 110 -8.93 0.82 11.29
CA TRP A 110 -10.35 0.82 11.62
C TRP A 110 -10.83 2.16 12.20
N PHE A 111 -10.11 2.69 13.19
CA PHE A 111 -10.42 3.99 13.81
C PHE A 111 -10.41 5.15 12.80
N PHE A 112 -9.40 5.22 11.94
CA PHE A 112 -9.28 6.28 10.94
C PHE A 112 -10.35 6.20 9.85
N GLY A 113 -10.80 5.01 9.49
CA GLY A 113 -11.64 4.85 8.29
C GLY A 113 -10.80 4.92 7.01
N GLN A 114 -11.34 4.38 5.91
CA GLN A 114 -10.57 4.16 4.68
C GLN A 114 -9.93 5.44 4.15
N LYS A 115 -10.71 6.53 4.05
CA LYS A 115 -10.24 7.82 3.54
C LYS A 115 -9.05 8.35 4.36
N GLN A 116 -9.20 8.47 5.67
CA GLN A 116 -8.13 9.02 6.50
C GLN A 116 -6.93 8.08 6.67
N SER A 117 -7.13 6.77 6.53
CA SER A 117 -6.01 5.83 6.44
C SER A 117 -5.17 6.08 5.19
N ASN A 118 -5.80 6.36 4.05
CA ASN A 118 -5.07 6.77 2.85
C ASN A 118 -4.35 8.11 3.06
N ASP A 119 -5.02 9.10 3.67
CA ASP A 119 -4.49 10.45 3.84
C ASP A 119 -3.36 10.54 4.88
N PHE A 120 -3.41 9.76 5.97
CA PHE A 120 -2.46 9.85 7.09
C PHE A 120 -1.55 8.64 7.25
N LEU A 121 -2.05 7.40 7.07
CA LEU A 121 -1.23 6.21 7.30
C LEU A 121 -0.28 5.93 6.13
N LEU A 122 -0.73 6.08 4.88
CA LEU A 122 0.15 5.83 3.72
C LEU A 122 1.41 6.72 3.73
N PRO A 123 1.33 8.03 4.00
CA PRO A 123 2.52 8.89 4.03
C PRO A 123 3.55 8.53 5.12
N ILE A 124 3.14 7.86 6.21
CA ILE A 124 4.06 7.45 7.28
C ILE A 124 4.71 6.08 7.00
N LEU A 125 4.15 5.25 6.11
CA LEU A 125 4.69 3.90 5.84
C LEU A 125 6.17 3.89 5.39
N PRO A 126 6.64 4.85 4.56
CA PRO A 126 8.04 4.96 4.18
C PRO A 126 9.02 5.03 5.37
N ALA A 127 8.57 5.54 6.53
CA ALA A 127 9.40 5.62 7.72
C ALA A 127 9.76 4.23 8.27
N PHE A 128 8.86 3.24 8.15
CA PHE A 128 9.11 1.88 8.62
C PHE A 128 9.90 1.06 7.60
N LEU A 129 9.54 1.15 6.32
CA LEU A 129 10.13 0.30 5.27
C LEU A 129 11.56 0.70 4.90
N ASN A 130 11.94 1.97 5.07
CA ASN A 130 13.30 2.46 4.80
C ASN A 130 14.16 2.59 6.06
N ASP A 131 13.71 2.05 7.20
CA ASP A 131 14.50 2.07 8.42
C ASP A 131 15.75 1.19 8.29
N ARG A 132 16.82 1.54 9.00
CA ARG A 132 18.05 0.73 9.07
C ARG A 132 17.82 -0.55 9.87
N ASP A 133 16.91 -0.51 10.86
CA ASP A 133 16.60 -1.65 11.71
C ASP A 133 15.86 -2.75 10.93
N GLU A 134 16.55 -3.86 10.72
CA GLU A 134 16.06 -5.02 9.98
C GLU A 134 14.82 -5.65 10.63
N GLN A 135 14.75 -5.62 11.97
CA GLN A 135 13.63 -6.17 12.73
C GLN A 135 12.37 -5.33 12.54
N LEU A 136 12.49 -4.00 12.54
CA LEU A 136 11.37 -3.11 12.25
C LEU A 136 10.84 -3.34 10.84
N ARG A 137 11.73 -3.41 9.83
CA ARG A 137 11.32 -3.72 8.45
C ARG A 137 10.58 -5.05 8.39
N ALA A 138 11.09 -6.09 9.06
CA ALA A 138 10.44 -7.40 9.08
C ALA A 138 9.05 -7.35 9.73
N VAL A 139 8.93 -6.71 10.90
CA VAL A 139 7.63 -6.53 11.58
C VAL A 139 6.66 -5.75 10.70
N PHE A 140 7.11 -4.68 10.03
CA PHE A 140 6.29 -3.90 9.12
C PHE A 140 5.67 -4.76 8.02
N TYR A 141 6.44 -5.57 7.29
CA TYR A 141 5.87 -6.43 6.24
C TYR A 141 4.99 -7.56 6.79
N GLY A 142 5.14 -7.93 8.06
CA GLY A 142 4.20 -8.81 8.74
C GLY A 142 2.86 -8.15 9.06
N GLN A 143 2.83 -6.82 9.23
CA GLN A 143 1.65 -6.05 9.64
C GLN A 143 1.00 -5.26 8.49
N ILE A 144 1.71 -5.00 7.39
CA ILE A 144 1.20 -4.20 6.26
C ILE A 144 -0.06 -4.80 5.64
N ILE A 145 -0.27 -6.11 5.77
CA ILE A 145 -1.46 -6.79 5.26
C ILE A 145 -2.76 -6.19 5.83
N TYR A 146 -2.79 -5.78 7.10
CA TYR A 146 -3.94 -5.13 7.72
C TYR A 146 -4.25 -3.79 7.05
N VAL A 147 -3.22 -3.03 6.69
CA VAL A 147 -3.36 -1.77 5.96
C VAL A 147 -3.90 -2.03 4.56
N CYS A 148 -3.36 -3.04 3.85
CA CYS A 148 -3.78 -3.38 2.49
C CYS A 148 -5.29 -3.62 2.37
N PHE A 149 -5.86 -4.48 3.24
CA PHE A 149 -7.30 -4.77 3.21
C PHE A 149 -8.16 -3.56 3.54
N PHE A 150 -7.62 -2.63 4.31
CA PHE A 150 -8.37 -1.47 4.74
C PHE A 150 -8.37 -0.32 3.72
N VAL A 151 -7.23 -0.04 3.09
CA VAL A 151 -7.14 1.01 2.05
C VAL A 151 -7.84 0.60 0.76
N GLY A 152 -7.94 -0.70 0.50
CA GLY A 152 -8.65 -1.27 -0.65
C GLY A 152 -7.75 -1.53 -1.86
N GLN A 153 -8.28 -2.31 -2.80
CA GLN A 153 -7.54 -2.86 -3.95
C GLN A 153 -6.83 -1.79 -4.79
N ARG A 154 -7.52 -0.70 -5.16
CA ARG A 154 -6.94 0.36 -6.00
C ARG A 154 -5.71 0.99 -5.33
N SER A 155 -5.84 1.38 -4.06
CA SER A 155 -4.74 1.98 -3.30
C SER A 155 -3.57 1.02 -3.08
N VAL A 156 -3.85 -0.28 -2.90
CA VAL A 156 -2.79 -1.29 -2.77
C VAL A 156 -1.99 -1.39 -4.07
N GLU A 157 -2.68 -1.53 -5.20
CA GLU A 157 -2.00 -1.69 -6.49
C GLU A 157 -1.20 -0.44 -6.89
N GLU A 158 -1.71 0.75 -6.56
CA GLU A 158 -1.08 2.02 -6.93
C GLU A 158 0.04 2.44 -5.97
N TYR A 159 -0.14 2.27 -4.65
CA TYR A 159 0.74 2.85 -3.64
C TYR A 159 1.53 1.82 -2.82
N LEU A 160 0.95 0.65 -2.50
CA LEU A 160 1.59 -0.31 -1.59
C LEU A 160 2.39 -1.41 -2.29
N LEU A 161 1.98 -1.83 -3.49
CA LEU A 161 2.71 -2.84 -4.25
C LEU A 161 4.16 -2.46 -4.56
N PRO A 162 4.50 -1.21 -4.93
CA PRO A 162 5.90 -0.83 -5.10
C PRO A 162 6.76 -1.09 -3.85
N TYR A 163 6.18 -0.91 -2.66
CA TYR A 163 6.86 -1.19 -1.40
C TYR A 163 7.01 -2.69 -1.13
N ILE A 164 6.02 -3.50 -1.50
CA ILE A 164 6.08 -4.96 -1.38
C ILE A 164 7.10 -5.52 -2.39
N GLU A 165 7.15 -4.99 -3.61
CA GLU A 165 8.16 -5.33 -4.62
C GLU A 165 9.58 -4.99 -4.15
N GLN A 166 9.78 -3.81 -3.55
CA GLN A 166 11.06 -3.42 -2.96
C GLN A 166 11.55 -4.45 -1.93
N ALA A 167 10.64 -4.96 -1.09
CA ALA A 167 10.94 -5.92 -0.03
C ALA A 167 11.50 -7.26 -0.55
N LEU A 168 11.10 -7.67 -1.76
CA LEU A 168 11.58 -8.91 -2.38
C LEU A 168 13.08 -8.88 -2.67
N ASN A 169 13.67 -7.69 -2.70
CA ASN A 169 15.09 -7.44 -2.93
C ASN A 169 15.83 -6.99 -1.65
N ASP A 170 15.21 -7.09 -0.46
CA ASP A 170 15.87 -6.74 0.80
C ASP A 170 17.05 -7.70 1.08
N ILE A 171 18.05 -7.22 1.82
CA ILE A 171 19.17 -8.04 2.28
C ILE A 171 18.76 -9.03 3.37
N THR A 172 17.68 -8.72 4.08
CA THR A 172 17.20 -9.44 5.26
C THR A 172 16.18 -10.48 4.84
N GLU A 173 16.48 -11.75 5.12
CA GLU A 173 15.62 -12.87 4.71
C GLU A 173 14.23 -12.82 5.34
N SER A 174 14.09 -12.34 6.59
CA SER A 174 12.80 -12.20 7.27
C SER A 174 11.89 -11.17 6.61
N VAL A 175 12.46 -10.09 6.07
CA VAL A 175 11.73 -9.06 5.30
C VAL A 175 11.16 -9.69 4.03
N ILE A 176 12.00 -10.40 3.27
CA ILE A 176 11.60 -11.09 2.03
C ILE A 176 10.47 -12.10 2.32
N VAL A 177 10.64 -12.92 3.37
CA VAL A 177 9.65 -13.93 3.76
C VAL A 177 8.31 -13.27 4.10
N ASN A 178 8.30 -12.23 4.93
CA ASN A 178 7.05 -11.58 5.33
C ASN A 178 6.37 -10.87 4.15
N ALA A 179 7.14 -10.30 3.21
CA ALA A 179 6.59 -9.71 1.99
C ALA A 179 5.97 -10.75 1.05
N LEU A 180 6.62 -11.89 0.86
CA LEU A 180 6.07 -13.02 0.07
C LEU A 180 4.81 -13.60 0.73
N ASP A 181 4.80 -13.72 2.05
CA ASP A 181 3.62 -14.16 2.80
C ASP A 181 2.46 -13.16 2.64
N CYS A 182 2.74 -11.86 2.71
CA CYS A 182 1.76 -10.80 2.42
C CYS A 182 1.20 -10.94 1.00
N LEU A 183 2.05 -11.13 -0.02
CA LEU A 183 1.61 -11.36 -1.39
C LEU A 183 0.74 -12.62 -1.52
N ALA A 184 1.13 -13.72 -0.88
CA ALA A 184 0.37 -14.97 -0.91
C ALA A 184 -1.04 -14.80 -0.32
N ILE A 185 -1.17 -14.05 0.79
CA ILE A 185 -2.47 -13.74 1.40
C ILE A 185 -3.32 -12.90 0.43
N LEU A 186 -2.76 -11.82 -0.14
CA LEU A 186 -3.46 -10.97 -1.11
C LEU A 186 -3.94 -11.79 -2.32
N CYS A 187 -3.13 -12.72 -2.80
CA CYS A 187 -3.50 -13.62 -3.90
C CYS A 187 -4.65 -14.54 -3.53
N ARG A 188 -4.61 -15.21 -2.38
CA ARG A 188 -5.69 -16.12 -1.95
C ARG A 188 -7.02 -15.40 -1.76
N SER A 189 -6.98 -14.13 -1.36
CA SER A 189 -8.18 -13.30 -1.26
C SER A 189 -8.71 -12.76 -2.59
N GLY A 190 -8.09 -13.08 -3.73
CA GLY A 190 -8.49 -12.51 -5.03
C GLY A 190 -8.28 -11.00 -5.13
N PHE A 191 -7.38 -10.44 -4.31
CA PHE A 191 -7.27 -9.00 -4.09
C PHE A 191 -6.53 -8.28 -5.22
N LEU A 192 -5.70 -9.00 -5.99
CA LEU A 192 -4.90 -8.44 -7.08
C LEU A 192 -5.55 -8.73 -8.44
N ARG A 193 -5.57 -7.74 -9.34
CA ARG A 193 -5.95 -7.96 -10.74
C ARG A 193 -4.97 -8.93 -11.40
N LYS A 194 -5.47 -9.76 -12.32
CA LYS A 194 -4.66 -10.78 -13.03
C LYS A 194 -3.36 -10.21 -13.62
N ARG A 195 -3.40 -9.05 -14.26
CA ARG A 195 -2.19 -8.40 -14.81
C ARG A 195 -1.13 -8.15 -13.72
N ILE A 196 -1.55 -7.54 -12.63
CA ILE A 196 -0.67 -7.19 -11.51
C ILE A 196 -0.13 -8.45 -10.81
N LEU A 197 -0.97 -9.49 -10.67
CA LEU A 197 -0.54 -10.79 -10.16
C LEU A 197 0.60 -11.37 -11.01
N LEU A 198 0.46 -11.36 -12.33
CA LEU A 198 1.49 -11.86 -13.26
C LEU A 198 2.77 -11.04 -13.17
N GLU A 199 2.68 -9.70 -13.09
CA GLU A 199 3.84 -8.83 -12.86
C GLU A 199 4.55 -9.20 -11.54
N MET A 200 3.83 -9.43 -10.45
CA MET A 200 4.43 -9.83 -9.17
C MET A 200 5.09 -11.21 -9.20
N ILE A 201 4.52 -12.16 -9.95
CA ILE A 201 5.15 -13.47 -10.21
C ILE A 201 6.50 -13.29 -10.92
N GLU A 202 6.56 -12.43 -11.93
CA GLU A 202 7.79 -12.10 -12.66
C GLU A 202 8.85 -11.43 -11.76
N ARG A 203 8.44 -10.71 -10.71
CA ARG A 203 9.38 -10.15 -9.74
C ARG A 203 9.89 -11.20 -8.74
N ALA A 204 9.04 -12.14 -8.32
CA ALA A 204 9.37 -13.07 -7.24
C ALA A 204 9.97 -14.42 -7.68
N PHE A 205 9.80 -14.85 -8.94
CA PHE A 205 10.09 -16.24 -9.35
C PHE A 205 11.55 -16.68 -9.09
N HIS A 206 12.50 -15.75 -9.16
CA HIS A 206 13.92 -16.05 -8.93
C HIS A 206 14.19 -16.52 -7.49
N LEU A 207 13.34 -16.15 -6.53
CA LEU A 207 13.44 -16.56 -5.13
C LEU A 207 13.21 -18.07 -4.92
N LEU A 208 12.70 -18.80 -5.94
CA LEU A 208 12.58 -20.25 -5.92
C LEU A 208 13.93 -20.98 -5.81
N CYS A 209 15.03 -20.34 -6.25
CA CYS A 209 16.40 -20.89 -6.12
C CYS A 209 17.21 -20.31 -4.94
N TYR A 210 16.60 -19.47 -4.10
CA TYR A 210 17.27 -18.74 -3.04
C TYR A 210 18.02 -19.66 -2.04
N PRO A 211 19.20 -19.29 -1.50
CA PRO A 211 19.96 -20.18 -0.60
C PRO A 211 19.20 -20.60 0.66
N SER A 212 18.45 -19.67 1.26
CA SER A 212 17.65 -19.89 2.46
C SER A 212 16.39 -20.72 2.17
N LYS A 213 16.21 -21.78 2.99
CA LYS A 213 15.04 -22.65 2.92
C LYS A 213 13.73 -21.91 3.25
N TRP A 214 13.78 -20.92 4.14
CA TRP A 214 12.61 -20.15 4.56
C TRP A 214 12.08 -19.27 3.44
N VAL A 215 12.96 -18.53 2.77
CA VAL A 215 12.63 -17.72 1.58
C VAL A 215 12.06 -18.60 0.47
N ARG A 216 12.72 -19.74 0.16
CA ARG A 216 12.21 -20.66 -0.86
C ARG A 216 10.83 -21.21 -0.53
N ARG A 217 10.56 -21.55 0.74
CA ARG A 217 9.24 -22.03 1.16
C ARG A 217 8.18 -20.95 0.97
N SER A 218 8.44 -19.73 1.42
CA SER A 218 7.52 -18.60 1.23
C SER A 218 7.31 -18.26 -0.26
N ALA A 219 8.35 -18.35 -1.09
CA ALA A 219 8.22 -18.16 -2.54
C ALA A 219 7.34 -19.24 -3.17
N VAL A 220 7.47 -20.50 -2.74
CA VAL A 220 6.57 -21.57 -3.17
C VAL A 220 5.14 -21.32 -2.71
N THR A 221 4.93 -20.89 -1.46
CA THR A 221 3.61 -20.51 -0.95
C THR A 221 2.97 -19.43 -1.82
N PHE A 222 3.72 -18.40 -2.23
CA PHE A 222 3.23 -17.36 -3.14
C PHE A 222 2.90 -17.89 -4.55
N ILE A 223 3.74 -18.75 -5.14
CA ILE A 223 3.46 -19.36 -6.46
C ILE A 223 2.25 -20.30 -6.40
N ALA A 224 2.10 -21.07 -5.33
CA ALA A 224 0.95 -21.94 -5.10
C ALA A 224 -0.34 -21.12 -4.95
N ALA A 225 -0.32 -20.07 -4.12
CA ALA A 225 -1.43 -19.14 -3.96
C ALA A 225 -1.81 -18.44 -5.27
N SER A 226 -0.82 -18.04 -6.06
CA SER A 226 -1.03 -17.49 -7.40
C SER A 226 -1.70 -18.50 -8.33
N SER A 227 -1.28 -19.77 -8.27
CA SER A 227 -1.88 -20.84 -9.07
C SER A 227 -3.33 -21.14 -8.68
N GLU A 228 -3.63 -21.11 -7.37
CA GLU A 228 -5.00 -21.25 -6.85
C GLU A 228 -5.90 -20.12 -7.37
N ASN A 229 -5.43 -18.88 -7.35
CA ASN A 229 -6.19 -17.71 -7.83
C ASN A 229 -6.40 -17.73 -9.36
N LEU A 230 -5.35 -18.03 -10.14
CA LEU A 230 -5.45 -18.09 -11.61
C LEU A 230 -6.31 -19.27 -12.10
N GLY A 231 -6.38 -20.35 -11.33
CA GLY A 231 -6.96 -21.62 -11.76
C GLY A 231 -6.01 -22.45 -12.61
N ALA A 232 -6.37 -23.72 -12.83
CA ALA A 232 -5.45 -24.72 -13.39
C ALA A 232 -4.93 -24.35 -14.79
N VAL A 233 -5.82 -24.02 -15.74
CA VAL A 233 -5.44 -23.77 -17.15
C VAL A 233 -4.48 -22.59 -17.26
N ASP A 234 -4.86 -21.44 -16.69
CA ASP A 234 -4.03 -20.23 -16.70
C ASP A 234 -2.71 -20.45 -15.97
N SER A 235 -2.70 -21.24 -14.88
CA SER A 235 -1.45 -21.58 -14.19
C SER A 235 -0.46 -22.29 -15.10
N TYR A 236 -0.91 -23.25 -15.91
CA TYR A 236 -0.02 -23.95 -16.85
C TYR A 236 0.44 -23.04 -17.99
N VAL A 237 -0.41 -22.14 -18.47
CA VAL A 237 -0.07 -21.20 -19.55
C VAL A 237 0.93 -20.14 -19.08
N PHE A 238 0.70 -19.53 -17.91
CA PHE A 238 1.47 -18.36 -17.46
C PHE A 238 2.63 -18.72 -16.52
N LEU A 239 2.44 -19.66 -15.57
CA LEU A 239 3.48 -19.94 -14.57
C LEU A 239 4.57 -20.88 -15.10
N VAL A 240 4.19 -21.95 -15.82
CA VAL A 240 5.16 -22.98 -16.26
C VAL A 240 6.29 -22.42 -17.11
N PRO A 241 6.06 -21.55 -18.11
CA PRO A 241 7.16 -20.98 -18.90
C PRO A 241 8.22 -20.27 -18.05
N ILE A 242 7.79 -19.64 -16.95
CA ILE A 242 8.66 -18.89 -16.03
C ILE A 242 9.38 -19.87 -15.09
N ILE A 243 8.63 -20.74 -14.40
CA ILE A 243 9.18 -21.55 -13.31
C ILE A 243 9.87 -22.84 -13.78
N ARG A 244 9.69 -23.29 -15.03
CA ARG A 244 10.24 -24.57 -15.53
C ARG A 244 11.75 -24.70 -15.30
N HIS A 245 12.49 -23.59 -15.41
CA HIS A 245 13.95 -23.60 -15.27
C HIS A 245 14.40 -23.87 -13.82
N PHE A 246 13.49 -23.72 -12.85
CA PHE A 246 13.70 -23.95 -11.42
C PHE A 246 13.24 -25.34 -10.97
N LEU A 247 12.54 -26.06 -11.85
CA LEU A 247 11.99 -27.39 -11.58
C LEU A 247 12.94 -28.48 -12.11
N ARG A 248 13.06 -29.58 -11.34
CA ARG A 248 13.72 -30.83 -11.77
C ARG A 248 12.77 -31.69 -12.61
N ARG A 249 11.48 -31.62 -12.29
CA ARG A 249 10.39 -32.37 -12.93
C ARG A 249 9.09 -31.58 -12.78
N GLN A 250 8.09 -31.90 -13.59
CA GLN A 250 6.79 -31.23 -13.50
C GLN A 250 6.03 -31.69 -12.25
N PRO A 251 5.53 -30.76 -11.41
CA PRO A 251 4.70 -31.10 -10.27
C PRO A 251 3.30 -31.57 -10.70
N ALA A 252 2.69 -32.44 -9.90
CA ALA A 252 1.33 -32.92 -10.15
C ALA A 252 0.28 -31.79 -10.12
N SER A 253 0.50 -30.77 -9.29
CA SER A 253 -0.31 -29.54 -9.24
C SER A 253 0.57 -28.37 -8.83
N LEU A 254 0.40 -27.24 -9.51
CA LEU A 254 1.05 -25.98 -9.17
C LEU A 254 0.43 -25.30 -7.94
N ALA A 255 -0.83 -25.61 -7.61
CA ALA A 255 -1.49 -25.13 -6.39
C ALA A 255 -0.99 -25.84 -5.12
N SER A 256 -0.29 -26.98 -5.24
CA SER A 256 0.20 -27.72 -4.08
C SER A 256 1.62 -27.31 -3.70
N GLU A 257 1.76 -26.62 -2.56
CA GLU A 257 3.06 -26.22 -2.00
C GLU A 257 4.01 -27.42 -1.82
N LYS A 258 3.49 -28.54 -1.30
CA LYS A 258 4.26 -29.78 -1.10
C LYS A 258 4.75 -30.37 -2.43
N ALA A 259 3.90 -30.39 -3.45
CA ALA A 259 4.27 -30.92 -4.77
C ALA A 259 5.33 -30.02 -5.44
N LEU A 260 5.17 -28.70 -5.35
CA LEU A 260 6.14 -27.74 -5.86
C LEU A 260 7.51 -27.89 -5.17
N LEU A 261 7.55 -27.88 -3.83
CA LEU A 261 8.79 -28.03 -3.05
C LEU A 261 9.54 -29.32 -3.41
N ALA A 262 8.81 -30.44 -3.57
CA ALA A 262 9.39 -31.73 -3.94
C ALA A 262 9.96 -31.77 -5.38
N CYS A 263 9.57 -30.82 -6.23
CA CYS A 263 9.97 -30.76 -7.64
C CYS A 263 11.02 -29.68 -7.92
N LEU A 264 11.34 -28.79 -6.97
CA LEU A 264 12.36 -27.76 -7.15
C LEU A 264 13.79 -28.34 -7.25
N LYS A 265 14.62 -27.63 -8.01
CA LYS A 265 16.08 -27.77 -8.01
C LYS A 265 16.65 -27.49 -6.60
N PRO A 266 17.86 -27.99 -6.29
CA PRO A 266 18.46 -27.71 -4.98
C PRO A 266 18.73 -26.20 -4.86
N PRO A 267 18.78 -25.67 -3.62
CA PRO A 267 19.11 -24.26 -3.42
C PRO A 267 20.49 -23.95 -3.99
N VAL A 268 20.66 -22.73 -4.50
CA VAL A 268 21.97 -22.24 -4.93
C VAL A 268 22.83 -21.97 -3.70
N SER A 269 24.15 -22.17 -3.79
CA SER A 269 25.05 -21.81 -2.68
C SER A 269 24.97 -20.30 -2.43
N ARG A 270 25.15 -19.91 -1.16
CA ARG A 270 25.02 -18.50 -0.75
C ARG A 270 26.02 -17.62 -1.50
N GLU A 271 27.24 -18.11 -1.69
CA GLU A 271 28.33 -17.43 -2.38
C GLU A 271 27.96 -17.15 -3.85
N ARG A 272 27.50 -18.18 -4.57
CA ARG A 272 27.14 -18.04 -5.99
C ARG A 272 25.94 -17.10 -6.15
N TYR A 273 24.96 -17.18 -5.26
CA TYR A 273 23.80 -16.30 -5.29
C TYR A 273 24.20 -14.82 -5.12
N HIS A 274 25.01 -14.51 -4.10
CA HIS A 274 25.48 -13.15 -3.87
C HIS A 274 26.40 -12.66 -5.00
N GLN A 275 27.27 -13.50 -5.55
CA GLN A 275 28.10 -13.14 -6.70
C GLN A 275 27.26 -12.73 -7.92
N VAL A 276 26.21 -13.49 -8.24
CA VAL A 276 25.30 -13.15 -9.35
C VAL A 276 24.58 -11.83 -9.06
N LEU A 277 24.13 -11.61 -7.83
CA LEU A 277 23.46 -10.38 -7.43
C LEU A 277 24.38 -9.15 -7.54
N GLU A 278 25.62 -9.25 -7.07
CA GLU A 278 26.62 -8.17 -7.17
C GLU A 278 27.01 -7.87 -8.64
N ASN A 279 27.13 -8.91 -9.46
CA ASN A 279 27.37 -8.75 -10.90
C ASN A 279 26.19 -8.06 -11.60
N ALA A 280 24.95 -8.40 -11.23
CA ALA A 280 23.75 -7.77 -11.76
C ALA A 280 23.66 -6.28 -11.37
N LYS A 281 23.94 -5.94 -10.11
CA LYS A 281 24.00 -4.54 -9.64
C LYS A 281 25.07 -3.75 -10.38
N SER A 282 26.25 -4.34 -10.57
CA SER A 282 27.36 -3.70 -11.29
C SER A 282 26.99 -3.45 -12.75
N SER A 283 26.32 -4.40 -13.41
CA SER A 283 25.83 -4.23 -14.79
C SER A 283 24.76 -3.14 -14.91
N ASP A 284 23.81 -3.07 -13.97
CA ASP A 284 22.78 -2.02 -13.96
C ASP A 284 23.40 -0.63 -13.68
N MET A 285 24.36 -0.55 -12.76
CA MET A 285 25.12 0.67 -12.49
C MET A 285 25.83 1.16 -13.75
N LEU A 286 26.53 0.27 -14.47
CA LEU A 286 27.20 0.59 -15.72
C LEU A 286 26.21 1.02 -16.81
N GLU A 287 25.03 0.41 -16.87
CA GLU A 287 23.98 0.79 -17.81
C GLU A 287 23.41 2.18 -17.51
N ARG A 288 23.20 2.52 -16.24
CA ARG A 288 22.80 3.87 -15.81
C ARG A 288 23.87 4.91 -16.12
N GLN A 289 25.14 4.59 -15.86
CA GLN A 289 26.26 5.46 -16.24
C GLN A 289 26.32 5.66 -17.75
N ARG A 290 26.17 4.60 -18.55
CA ARG A 290 26.08 4.71 -20.02
C ARG A 290 24.93 5.62 -20.45
N LYS A 291 23.73 5.47 -19.89
CA LYS A 291 22.60 6.35 -20.20
C LYS A 291 22.89 7.82 -19.87
N ILE A 292 23.57 8.11 -18.77
CA ILE A 292 23.97 9.48 -18.42
C ILE A 292 24.98 10.01 -19.44
N TRP A 293 26.05 9.26 -19.72
CA TRP A 293 27.12 9.67 -20.64
C TRP A 293 26.63 9.87 -22.07
N TYR A 294 25.72 9.00 -22.54
CA TYR A 294 25.18 9.10 -23.89
C TYR A 294 23.99 10.07 -24.02
N ASN A 295 23.18 10.30 -22.97
CA ASN A 295 22.11 11.30 -23.02
C ASN A 295 22.59 12.75 -22.88
N THR A 296 23.73 13.02 -22.22
CA THR A 296 24.32 14.37 -22.15
C THR A 296 24.69 14.90 -23.55
N SER A 297 25.00 14.01 -24.51
CA SER A 297 25.30 14.38 -25.90
C SER A 297 24.06 14.74 -26.76
N SER A 298 22.85 14.43 -26.28
CA SER A 298 21.58 14.66 -27.00
C SER A 298 20.93 15.99 -26.65
N GLN A 299 21.15 16.50 -25.41
CA GLN A 299 20.66 17.82 -24.99
C GLN A 299 21.51 18.98 -25.53
N SER A 300 22.81 18.80 -25.77
CA SER A 300 23.64 19.86 -26.35
C SER A 300 23.24 20.19 -27.79
N LYS A 301 22.83 19.17 -28.57
CA LYS A 301 22.37 19.36 -29.96
C LYS A 301 20.99 20.03 -30.07
N GLN A 302 20.13 19.90 -29.05
CA GLN A 302 18.84 20.61 -29.02
C GLN A 302 19.02 22.09 -28.67
N SER A 303 19.97 22.45 -27.80
CA SER A 303 20.24 23.86 -27.49
C SER A 303 20.81 24.61 -28.69
N GLU A 304 21.72 23.99 -29.46
CA GLU A 304 22.29 24.59 -30.68
C GLU A 304 21.28 24.71 -31.83
N ALA A 305 20.34 23.77 -31.96
CA ALA A 305 19.29 23.82 -32.98
C ALA A 305 18.22 24.87 -32.68
N VAL A 306 17.88 25.10 -31.41
CA VAL A 306 16.92 26.12 -30.98
C VAL A 306 17.50 27.53 -31.15
N ASP A 307 18.78 27.74 -30.85
CA ASP A 307 19.46 29.03 -31.08
C ASP A 307 19.58 29.37 -32.58
N LEU A 308 19.76 28.38 -33.46
CA LEU A 308 19.78 28.60 -34.91
C LEU A 308 18.40 28.98 -35.47
N LEU A 309 17.33 28.34 -34.99
CA LEU A 309 15.95 28.62 -35.40
C LEU A 309 15.44 29.98 -34.90
N GLN A 310 15.89 30.41 -33.72
CA GLN A 310 15.48 31.70 -33.15
C GLN A 310 16.21 32.88 -33.80
N LYS A 311 17.40 32.65 -34.39
CA LYS A 311 18.10 33.61 -35.24
C LYS A 311 17.45 33.79 -36.61
N THR A 312 17.04 32.71 -37.27
CA THR A 312 16.40 32.78 -38.60
C THR A 312 14.98 33.36 -38.54
N ALA A 313 14.26 33.22 -37.43
CA ALA A 313 12.92 33.77 -37.25
C ALA A 313 12.89 35.29 -36.98
N ARG A 314 14.02 35.96 -36.75
CA ARG A 314 14.07 37.41 -36.49
C ARG A 314 14.34 38.28 -37.73
N GLU A 315 14.62 37.68 -38.89
CA GLU A 315 15.04 38.43 -40.09
C GLU A 315 13.98 38.57 -41.18
N LEU A 316 12.76 38.08 -41.02
CA LEU A 316 11.74 38.18 -42.07
C LEU A 316 10.34 38.50 -41.53
N ASP A 317 9.86 39.70 -41.85
CA ASP A 317 8.45 40.03 -42.14
C ASP A 317 8.36 41.46 -42.71
N PRO A 318 7.30 41.88 -43.43
CA PRO A 318 6.32 41.13 -44.24
C PRO A 318 6.06 41.80 -45.63
N ILE A 319 5.36 41.15 -46.59
CA ILE A 319 4.42 41.81 -47.55
C ILE A 319 3.62 40.77 -48.39
N LYS A 320 2.31 41.08 -48.45
CA LYS A 320 1.13 40.54 -49.19
C LYS A 320 1.34 39.91 -50.59
N CYS A 321 0.58 38.84 -50.91
CA CYS A 321 -0.63 38.87 -51.76
C CYS A 321 -1.32 37.49 -51.85
N TRP A 322 -2.65 37.45 -51.82
CA TRP A 322 -3.55 36.34 -52.23
C TRP A 322 -3.98 36.57 -53.71
N PRO A 323 -4.62 35.65 -54.51
CA PRO A 323 -5.62 34.65 -54.07
C PRO A 323 -5.75 33.30 -54.84
N ASP A 324 -6.65 32.45 -54.30
CA ASP A 324 -7.56 31.44 -54.90
C ASP A 324 -7.07 30.18 -55.66
N ARG A 325 -7.38 28.99 -55.11
CA ARG A 325 -8.50 28.10 -55.55
C ARG A 325 -8.51 26.72 -54.83
N LEU A 326 -9.64 26.44 -54.19
CA LEU A 326 -10.45 25.20 -54.09
C LEU A 326 -9.80 23.79 -54.08
N SER A 327 -10.15 23.02 -53.02
CA SER A 327 -10.83 21.69 -52.97
C SER A 327 -10.30 20.92 -51.74
N ASP A 328 -11.02 20.77 -50.63
CA ASP A 328 -12.23 19.99 -50.31
C ASP A 328 -11.90 18.85 -49.31
N VAL A 329 -12.67 18.83 -48.20
CA VAL A 329 -13.27 17.63 -47.54
C VAL A 329 -12.31 16.63 -46.85
N GLN A 330 -12.43 16.18 -45.59
CA GLN A 330 -13.45 16.20 -44.52
C GLN A 330 -12.73 15.84 -43.19
N ARG A 331 -13.02 16.53 -42.08
CA ARG A 331 -12.74 16.03 -40.70
C ARG A 331 -14.08 15.70 -40.06
N HIS A 332 -14.28 14.44 -39.70
CA HIS A 332 -15.36 14.05 -38.79
C HIS A 332 -14.82 13.97 -37.36
N SER A 333 -15.32 14.89 -36.53
CA SER A 333 -15.29 14.81 -35.07
C SER A 333 -16.32 13.79 -34.58
N PHE A 334 -15.92 12.89 -33.68
CA PHE A 334 -16.87 12.14 -32.85
C PHE A 334 -16.77 12.62 -31.41
N THR A 335 -17.86 13.26 -30.98
CA THR A 335 -18.26 13.48 -29.60
C THR A 335 -18.68 12.15 -28.98
N SER A 336 -18.30 11.90 -27.73
CA SER A 336 -18.97 10.92 -26.87
C SER A 336 -19.20 11.55 -25.50
N THR A 337 -20.47 11.83 -25.25
CA THR A 337 -21.08 12.05 -23.94
C THR A 337 -21.68 10.73 -23.50
N THR A 338 -21.30 10.24 -22.33
CA THR A 338 -22.18 9.52 -21.38
C THR A 338 -21.45 9.45 -20.04
N GLU A 339 -21.79 10.38 -19.16
CA GLU A 339 -21.56 10.27 -17.72
C GLU A 339 -22.54 9.24 -17.17
N GLU A 340 -22.05 8.16 -16.59
CA GLU A 340 -22.83 7.30 -15.70
C GLU A 340 -22.41 7.57 -14.26
N HIS A 341 -23.31 8.24 -13.55
CA HIS A 341 -23.38 8.35 -12.09
C HIS A 341 -23.46 6.94 -11.48
N MET A 342 -22.50 6.57 -10.62
CA MET A 342 -22.68 5.46 -9.68
C MET A 342 -22.68 6.02 -8.26
N ASP A 343 -23.86 5.94 -7.64
CA ASP A 343 -24.14 6.34 -6.27
C ASP A 343 -23.25 5.60 -5.26
N SER A 344 -22.68 6.37 -4.35
CA SER A 344 -21.96 5.88 -3.18
C SER A 344 -22.96 5.48 -2.09
N ALA A 345 -23.30 4.20 -2.03
CA ALA A 345 -23.92 3.60 -0.86
C ALA A 345 -23.14 2.33 -0.50
N ASN A 346 -22.20 2.45 0.43
CA ASN A 346 -21.62 1.34 1.17
C ASN A 346 -20.86 1.89 2.39
N SER A 347 -21.59 2.18 3.46
CA SER A 347 -21.07 2.22 4.82
C SER A 347 -21.76 1.11 5.63
N ASP A 348 -21.02 0.51 6.56
CA ASP A 348 -21.43 -0.54 7.52
C ASP A 348 -21.34 -2.02 7.12
N ASP A 349 -20.23 -2.43 6.49
CA ASP A 349 -19.78 -3.84 6.57
C ASP A 349 -18.27 -3.96 6.86
N SER A 350 -17.71 -3.01 7.59
CA SER A 350 -16.28 -3.01 7.96
C SER A 350 -15.97 -3.99 9.09
N GLU A 351 -16.91 -4.21 10.01
CA GLU A 351 -16.72 -5.08 11.18
C GLU A 351 -16.76 -6.58 10.81
N GLY A 352 -17.67 -6.98 9.92
CA GLY A 352 -17.76 -8.35 9.40
C GLY A 352 -16.52 -8.73 8.60
N LYS A 353 -16.03 -7.81 7.75
CA LYS A 353 -14.80 -7.98 6.97
C LYS A 353 -13.56 -8.08 7.86
N PHE A 354 -13.46 -7.28 8.93
CA PHE A 354 -12.30 -7.31 9.83
C PHE A 354 -12.24 -8.59 10.68
N LYS A 355 -13.39 -9.09 11.18
CA LYS A 355 -13.46 -10.37 11.92
C LYS A 355 -13.15 -11.55 11.01
N ALA A 356 -13.77 -11.62 9.82
CA ALA A 356 -13.49 -12.66 8.84
C ALA A 356 -12.02 -12.63 8.40
N PHE A 357 -11.44 -11.43 8.28
CA PHE A 357 -10.04 -11.24 7.94
C PHE A 357 -9.09 -11.68 9.06
N GLY A 358 -9.37 -11.32 10.31
CA GLY A 358 -8.61 -11.80 11.47
C GLY A 358 -8.56 -13.33 11.53
N HIS A 359 -9.68 -14.00 11.23
CA HIS A 359 -9.71 -15.46 11.11
C HIS A 359 -8.87 -16.01 9.95
N LEU A 360 -8.85 -15.34 8.79
CA LEU A 360 -8.04 -15.74 7.64
C LEU A 360 -6.53 -15.67 7.94
N VAL A 361 -6.09 -14.56 8.56
CA VAL A 361 -4.69 -14.35 8.94
C VAL A 361 -4.29 -15.31 10.07
N GLN A 362 -5.13 -15.50 11.07
CA GLN A 362 -4.89 -16.43 12.17
C GLN A 362 -4.75 -17.87 11.67
N LYS A 363 -5.65 -18.33 10.78
CA LYS A 363 -5.57 -19.66 10.15
C LYS A 363 -4.32 -19.82 9.30
N TYR A 364 -3.88 -18.77 8.62
CA TYR A 364 -2.63 -18.77 7.86
C TYR A 364 -1.40 -18.90 8.79
N ILE A 365 -1.34 -18.16 9.89
CA ILE A 365 -0.26 -18.24 10.89
C ILE A 365 -0.22 -19.63 11.55
N GLU A 366 -1.38 -20.20 11.91
CA GLU A 366 -1.48 -21.53 12.50
C GLU A 366 -1.01 -22.65 11.56
N SER A 367 -1.24 -22.52 10.26
CA SER A 367 -0.76 -23.48 9.25
C SER A 367 0.77 -23.55 9.14
N ARG A 368 1.49 -22.54 9.67
CA ARG A 368 2.96 -22.49 9.72
C ARG A 368 3.56 -23.15 10.96
N GLY A 369 2.76 -23.40 12.00
CA GLY A 369 3.23 -23.89 13.31
C GLY A 369 3.38 -25.40 13.45
N SER A 370 3.08 -26.19 12.41
CA SER A 370 3.32 -27.64 12.42
C SER A 370 4.69 -27.97 11.82
N PRO A 371 5.50 -28.80 12.50
CA PRO A 371 6.91 -29.05 12.18
C PRO A 371 7.19 -29.58 10.77
#